data_AF-A0A517SDL9-F1
#
_entry.id   AF-A0A517SDL9-F1
#
_cell.length_a   1.000
_cell.length_b   1.000
_cell.length_c   1.000
_cell.angle_alpha   90.00
_cell.angle_beta   90.00
_cell.angle_gamma   90.00
#
_symmetry.space_group_name_H-M   'P 1'
#
loop_
_entity.id
_entity.type
_entity.pdbx_description
1 polymer ?
#
loop_
_entity_poly.entity_id
_entity_poly.type
_entity_poly.pdbx_seq_one_letter_code
_entity_poly.pdbx_strand_id
1 'polypeptide(L)'
;MLSSLFTRRTVARSTRANAGLRPSAEMLDARILPSATATLSRGVLTVKGDVAAANNLTFETINGGNGVRVTGTGGTLLNEDLTELDFAGVTSIKVITGATSDSITIRAFDSLTVKNVTLSLGNGNNTVSISDAVIEGKLAITTGNGEDTIRVASIASFGTSTSVTTLNGPVTINTGSGADSIIIRCDTAFDSSTAFITLNGPLTINTGNGDDRVVFESFAAFDQAASTLTLNGIVKVTTGNDNDLIDVVADGGFDSAFADFDVNNHFTINSGSGDDGISVRTADFLGGHGDLDFSRNLTIAAGNDDDEVWIGSSSSDIAIGGILRVTTGSGIDDLTVERVQQTSSVGSNSFSMGNDLDTVRIRASVFAAATSTNLGSGNNNVLEISQAGFQGNASLISQGREDVLRIENTSSPYIGGTTFSGKVTVSAGPSASLLIGFDNSSPLTTFLGSVTLTGKSPFGTATFIDGRVVFTIPPVVKKFQLA
;
A
#
# COMPACT_ATOMS: atom_id res chain seq x y z
N MET A 1 83.02 44.47 14.14
CA MET A 1 84.35 43.83 14.12
C MET A 1 84.15 42.34 13.94
N LEU A 2 84.96 41.74 13.05
CA LEU A 2 85.14 40.30 12.80
C LEU A 2 83.99 39.60 12.07
N SER A 3 84.22 38.64 11.17
CA SER A 3 85.26 38.38 10.18
C SER A 3 84.70 37.25 9.30
N SER A 4 85.11 37.23 8.04
CA SER A 4 84.78 36.22 7.05
C SER A 4 85.18 34.80 7.46
N LEU A 5 84.28 33.83 7.22
CA LEU A 5 84.63 32.40 7.14
C LEU A 5 84.04 31.80 5.87
N PHE A 6 84.89 31.71 4.84
CA PHE A 6 84.70 30.83 3.69
C PHE A 6 84.91 29.38 4.16
N THR A 7 83.89 28.54 4.04
CA THR A 7 84.05 27.09 4.17
C THR A 7 83.89 26.45 2.78
N ARG A 8 85.00 25.88 2.28
CA ARG A 8 85.04 25.05 1.07
C ARG A 8 84.06 23.90 1.20
N ARG A 9 83.06 23.84 0.30
CA ARG A 9 82.15 22.72 0.15
C ARG A 9 82.83 21.64 -0.69
N THR A 10 83.34 20.60 -0.05
CA THR A 10 83.83 19.39 -0.72
C THR A 10 82.63 18.63 -1.29
N VAL A 11 82.51 18.60 -2.62
CA VAL A 11 81.49 17.81 -3.32
C VAL A 11 81.92 16.35 -3.31
N ALA A 12 81.36 15.56 -2.40
CA ALA A 12 81.46 14.10 -2.45
C ALA A 12 80.56 13.59 -3.59
N ARG A 13 81.20 13.13 -4.68
CA ARG A 13 80.54 12.50 -5.83
C ARG A 13 80.07 11.11 -5.41
N SER A 14 78.81 10.99 -4.96
CA SER A 14 78.14 9.72 -4.71
C SER A 14 77.79 9.07 -6.05
N THR A 15 78.55 8.05 -6.44
CA THR A 15 78.16 7.12 -7.50
C THR A 15 77.03 6.22 -6.98
N ARG A 16 75.78 6.66 -7.12
CA ARG A 16 74.62 5.78 -6.97
C ARG A 16 74.68 4.75 -8.08
N ALA A 17 74.99 3.50 -7.71
CA ALA A 17 74.71 2.35 -8.55
C ALA A 17 73.23 2.37 -8.90
N ASN A 18 72.92 2.45 -10.19
CA ASN A 18 71.58 2.39 -10.73
C ASN A 18 71.11 0.93 -10.57
N ALA A 19 70.67 0.57 -9.36
CA ALA A 19 69.97 -0.67 -9.11
C ALA A 19 68.69 -0.60 -9.94
N GLY A 20 68.69 -1.31 -11.08
CA GLY A 20 67.56 -1.33 -12.00
C GLY A 20 66.31 -1.72 -11.24
N LEU A 21 65.45 -0.73 -11.00
CA LEU A 21 64.05 -0.91 -10.61
C LEU A 21 63.40 -1.65 -11.77
N ARG A 22 63.46 -2.99 -11.73
CA ARG A 22 62.54 -3.80 -12.51
C ARG A 22 61.16 -3.44 -11.98
N PRO A 23 60.23 -2.92 -12.80
CA PRO A 23 58.86 -2.78 -12.36
C PRO A 23 58.42 -4.16 -11.87
N SER A 24 58.10 -4.28 -10.57
CA SER A 24 57.43 -5.47 -10.08
C SER A 24 56.09 -5.49 -10.81
N ALA A 25 55.89 -6.47 -11.68
CA ALA A 25 54.57 -6.74 -12.18
C ALA A 25 53.71 -7.06 -10.95
N GLU A 26 52.87 -6.12 -10.54
CA GLU A 26 51.80 -6.43 -9.60
C GLU A 26 51.02 -7.56 -10.23
N MET A 27 50.87 -8.68 -9.51
CA MET A 27 50.01 -9.75 -9.97
C MET A 27 48.62 -9.15 -10.11
N LEU A 28 48.04 -9.23 -11.31
CA LEU A 28 46.63 -8.91 -11.51
C LEU A 28 45.82 -9.74 -10.51
N ASP A 29 45.17 -9.08 -9.56
CA ASP A 29 44.26 -9.75 -8.65
C ASP A 29 43.24 -10.51 -9.50
N ALA A 30 43.12 -11.81 -9.22
CA ALA A 30 42.13 -12.65 -9.87
C ALA A 30 40.74 -12.11 -9.52
N ARG A 31 40.14 -11.37 -10.47
CA ARG A 31 38.75 -10.94 -10.35
C ARG A 31 37.87 -12.15 -10.59
N ILE A 32 37.38 -12.75 -9.52
CA ILE A 32 36.31 -13.73 -9.58
C ILE A 32 35.07 -12.96 -10.03
N LEU A 33 34.61 -13.23 -11.25
CA LEU A 33 33.35 -12.67 -11.75
C LEU A 33 32.20 -13.47 -11.14
N PRO A 34 31.11 -12.80 -10.71
CA PRO A 34 29.93 -13.50 -10.19
C PRO A 34 29.43 -14.51 -11.23
N SER A 35 29.21 -15.76 -10.82
CA SER A 35 28.75 -16.81 -11.73
C SER A 35 27.46 -17.45 -11.23
N ALA A 36 26.44 -17.45 -12.09
CA ALA A 36 25.19 -18.16 -11.87
C ALA A 36 25.13 -19.41 -12.75
N THR A 37 24.53 -20.48 -12.23
CA THR A 37 24.31 -21.73 -12.97
C THR A 37 22.85 -21.85 -13.40
N ALA A 38 22.60 -21.94 -14.70
CA ALA A 38 21.27 -22.11 -15.28
C ALA A 38 21.10 -23.52 -15.88
N THR A 39 20.07 -24.24 -15.44
CA THR A 39 19.77 -25.61 -15.88
C THR A 39 18.28 -25.79 -16.15
N LEU A 40 17.94 -26.55 -17.19
CA LEU A 40 16.56 -26.92 -17.51
C LEU A 40 16.34 -28.40 -17.24
N SER A 41 15.36 -28.74 -16.40
CA SER A 41 14.97 -30.12 -16.15
C SER A 41 13.46 -30.25 -16.07
N ARG A 42 12.88 -31.11 -16.92
CA ARG A 42 11.43 -31.40 -16.98
C ARG A 42 10.58 -30.11 -17.07
N GLY A 43 11.03 -29.15 -17.88
CA GLY A 43 10.36 -27.88 -18.08
C GLY A 43 10.54 -26.86 -16.94
N VAL A 44 11.36 -27.15 -15.92
CA VAL A 44 11.71 -26.19 -14.86
C VAL A 44 13.10 -25.64 -15.12
N LEU A 45 13.18 -24.35 -15.46
CA LEU A 45 14.42 -23.60 -15.54
C LEU A 45 14.84 -23.19 -14.13
N THR A 46 15.93 -23.76 -13.64
CA THR A 46 16.52 -23.42 -12.34
C THR A 46 17.79 -22.61 -12.54
N VAL A 47 17.82 -21.40 -12.00
CA VAL A 47 19.02 -20.54 -11.93
C VAL A 47 19.47 -20.45 -10.48
N LYS A 48 20.71 -20.85 -10.21
CA LYS A 48 21.37 -20.68 -8.91
C LYS A 48 22.43 -19.60 -9.02
N GLY A 49 22.27 -18.49 -8.31
CA GLY A 49 23.24 -17.41 -8.26
C GLY A 49 24.51 -17.76 -7.49
N ASP A 50 25.51 -16.89 -7.62
CA ASP A 50 26.68 -16.87 -6.76
C ASP A 50 26.26 -16.52 -5.32
N VAL A 51 26.76 -17.27 -4.34
CA VAL A 51 26.43 -17.04 -2.93
C VAL A 51 27.23 -15.89 -2.32
N ALA A 52 28.37 -15.53 -2.92
CA ALA A 52 29.31 -14.56 -2.40
C ALA A 52 29.30 -13.23 -3.18
N ALA A 53 28.51 -13.13 -4.25
CA ALA A 53 28.47 -11.96 -5.11
C ALA A 53 27.09 -11.71 -5.68
N ALA A 54 26.80 -10.43 -5.95
CA ALA A 54 25.55 -9.96 -6.52
C ALA A 54 25.28 -10.60 -7.91
N ASN A 55 24.05 -11.05 -8.10
CA ASN A 55 23.55 -11.62 -9.34
C ASN A 55 22.53 -10.69 -9.97
N ASN A 56 22.76 -10.24 -11.20
CA ASN A 56 21.80 -9.44 -11.95
C ASN A 56 21.29 -10.26 -13.15
N LEU A 57 20.08 -10.81 -13.03
CA LEU A 57 19.51 -11.75 -13.99
C LEU A 57 18.28 -11.15 -14.66
N THR A 58 18.21 -11.25 -15.99
CA THR A 58 17.04 -10.88 -16.78
C THR A 58 16.48 -12.11 -17.48
N PHE A 59 15.16 -12.29 -17.43
CA PHE A 59 14.42 -13.36 -18.09
C PHE A 59 13.49 -12.75 -19.14
N GLU A 60 13.69 -13.15 -20.39
CA GLU A 60 12.93 -12.65 -21.55
C GLU A 60 12.36 -13.80 -22.36
N THR A 61 11.24 -13.53 -23.03
CA THR A 61 10.66 -14.47 -24.00
C THR A 61 11.48 -14.48 -25.28
N ILE A 62 11.64 -15.66 -25.87
CA ILE A 62 12.21 -15.83 -27.21
C ILE A 62 11.31 -16.74 -28.06
N ASN A 63 11.48 -16.67 -29.38
CA ASN A 63 10.81 -17.55 -30.35
C ASN A 63 9.27 -17.53 -30.24
N GLY A 64 8.69 -16.33 -30.03
CA GLY A 64 7.25 -16.11 -29.98
C GLY A 64 6.56 -16.87 -28.84
N GLY A 65 7.10 -16.80 -27.62
CA GLY A 65 6.50 -17.44 -26.44
C GLY A 65 7.03 -18.84 -26.11
N ASN A 66 7.79 -19.48 -27.00
CA ASN A 66 8.15 -20.89 -26.87
C ASN A 66 9.48 -21.16 -26.13
N GLY A 67 10.19 -20.11 -25.74
CA GLY A 67 11.42 -20.23 -24.97
C GLY A 67 11.67 -19.05 -24.05
N VAL A 68 12.65 -19.21 -23.18
CA VAL A 68 13.13 -18.20 -22.25
C VAL A 68 14.61 -17.99 -22.46
N ARG A 69 15.02 -16.74 -22.66
CA ARG A 69 16.40 -16.29 -22.56
C ARG A 69 16.68 -15.85 -21.14
N VAL A 70 17.80 -16.30 -20.59
CA VAL A 70 18.38 -15.79 -19.35
C VAL A 70 19.60 -14.97 -19.72
N THR A 71 19.67 -13.73 -19.25
CA THR A 71 20.83 -12.85 -19.46
C THR A 71 21.43 -12.46 -18.12
N GLY A 72 22.72 -12.71 -17.95
CA GLY A 72 23.54 -12.16 -16.87
C GLY A 72 23.96 -10.73 -17.20
N THR A 73 23.65 -9.80 -16.30
CA THR A 73 23.96 -8.37 -16.44
C THR A 73 24.84 -7.92 -15.27
N GLY A 74 25.32 -6.67 -15.28
CA GLY A 74 26.14 -6.15 -14.18
C GLY A 74 27.41 -6.97 -13.85
N GLY A 75 27.93 -7.73 -14.83
CA GLY A 75 29.09 -8.61 -14.66
C GLY A 75 28.78 -10.06 -14.28
N THR A 76 27.51 -10.42 -14.05
CA THR A 76 27.10 -11.82 -13.82
C THR A 76 27.31 -12.67 -15.07
N LEU A 77 28.06 -13.76 -14.94
CA LEU A 77 28.22 -14.79 -15.96
C LEU A 77 27.28 -15.97 -15.69
N LEU A 78 26.92 -16.69 -16.73
CA LEU A 78 26.05 -17.86 -16.74
C LEU A 78 26.87 -19.07 -17.14
N ASN A 79 26.78 -20.16 -16.37
CA ASN A 79 27.50 -21.41 -16.62
C ASN A 79 28.99 -21.16 -16.94
N GLU A 80 29.65 -20.41 -16.05
CA GLU A 80 31.08 -20.04 -16.06
C GLU A 80 31.46 -18.82 -16.93
N ASP A 81 31.09 -18.77 -18.21
CA ASP A 81 31.63 -17.75 -19.13
C ASP A 81 30.62 -17.09 -20.09
N LEU A 82 29.34 -17.46 -20.01
CA LEU A 82 28.32 -16.95 -20.92
C LEU A 82 27.61 -15.72 -20.34
N THR A 83 27.21 -14.77 -21.16
CA THR A 83 26.35 -13.66 -20.73
C THR A 83 24.88 -13.92 -20.97
N GLU A 84 24.55 -14.89 -21.82
CA GLU A 84 23.18 -15.25 -22.19
C GLU A 84 23.03 -16.75 -22.44
N LEU A 85 21.84 -17.30 -22.14
CA LEU A 85 21.46 -18.69 -22.39
C LEU A 85 20.00 -18.79 -22.80
N ASP A 86 19.75 -19.49 -23.90
CA ASP A 86 18.42 -19.72 -24.45
C ASP A 86 17.91 -21.13 -24.10
N PHE A 87 16.68 -21.21 -23.57
CA PHE A 87 16.05 -22.46 -23.17
C PHE A 87 14.68 -22.60 -23.85
N ALA A 88 14.46 -23.71 -24.56
CA ALA A 88 13.15 -24.08 -25.09
C ALA A 88 12.36 -24.91 -24.09
N GLY A 89 11.02 -24.87 -24.15
CA GLY A 89 10.16 -25.73 -23.33
C GLY A 89 10.17 -25.41 -21.83
N VAL A 90 10.52 -24.17 -21.47
CA VAL A 90 10.42 -23.68 -20.09
C VAL A 90 8.95 -23.49 -19.75
N THR A 91 8.51 -24.20 -18.71
CA THR A 91 7.16 -24.10 -18.15
C THR A 91 7.16 -23.53 -16.74
N SER A 92 8.31 -23.44 -16.08
CA SER A 92 8.43 -22.83 -14.75
C SER A 92 9.83 -22.28 -14.56
N ILE A 93 9.93 -21.20 -13.79
CA ILE A 93 11.20 -20.54 -13.45
C ILE A 93 11.42 -20.68 -11.94
N LYS A 94 12.63 -21.06 -11.57
CA LYS A 94 13.08 -21.12 -10.18
C LYS A 94 14.42 -20.42 -10.05
N VAL A 95 14.49 -19.38 -9.24
CA VAL A 95 15.72 -18.64 -8.95
C VAL A 95 16.07 -18.77 -7.47
N ILE A 96 17.32 -19.11 -7.18
CA ILE A 96 17.88 -19.13 -5.82
C ILE A 96 19.18 -18.35 -5.86
N THR A 97 19.32 -17.30 -5.07
CA THR A 97 20.58 -16.52 -4.98
C THR A 97 21.14 -16.50 -3.56
N GLY A 98 22.11 -15.61 -3.31
CA GLY A 98 23.02 -15.64 -2.17
C GLY A 98 22.59 -14.79 -0.97
N ALA A 99 23.55 -14.24 -0.24
CA ALA A 99 23.33 -13.30 0.86
C ALA A 99 23.69 -11.85 0.49
N THR A 100 23.77 -11.57 -0.80
CA THR A 100 24.18 -10.29 -1.38
C THR A 100 23.02 -9.65 -2.11
N SER A 101 23.09 -8.35 -2.38
CA SER A 101 22.08 -7.65 -3.19
C SER A 101 21.96 -8.23 -4.60
N ASP A 102 20.86 -8.93 -4.86
CA ASP A 102 20.56 -9.54 -6.15
C ASP A 102 19.46 -8.79 -6.90
N SER A 103 19.52 -8.74 -8.23
CA SER A 103 18.51 -8.11 -9.09
C SER A 103 17.93 -9.11 -10.08
N ILE A 104 16.62 -9.35 -10.00
CA ILE A 104 15.90 -10.25 -10.90
C ILE A 104 14.86 -9.45 -11.69
N THR A 105 14.98 -9.47 -13.01
CA THR A 105 13.98 -8.89 -13.92
C THR A 105 13.32 -10.00 -14.73
N ILE A 106 12.00 -10.10 -14.70
CA ILE A 106 11.19 -10.90 -15.62
C ILE A 106 10.41 -9.93 -16.48
N ARG A 107 10.72 -9.89 -17.77
CA ARG A 107 10.09 -8.99 -18.72
C ARG A 107 9.62 -9.76 -19.94
N ALA A 108 8.43 -9.45 -20.44
CA ALA A 108 7.95 -10.07 -21.66
C ALA A 108 7.25 -9.11 -22.61
N PHE A 109 8.02 -8.52 -23.52
CA PHE A 109 7.45 -7.76 -24.63
C PHE A 109 6.49 -8.59 -25.51
N ASP A 110 6.64 -9.92 -25.54
CA ASP A 110 5.81 -10.87 -26.32
C ASP A 110 5.08 -11.90 -25.43
N SER A 111 4.68 -11.52 -24.20
CA SER A 111 3.91 -12.35 -23.24
C SER A 111 4.58 -13.68 -22.83
N LEU A 112 5.47 -13.63 -21.83
CA LEU A 112 6.08 -14.79 -21.22
C LEU A 112 4.99 -15.55 -20.49
N THR A 113 4.64 -16.73 -21.01
CA THR A 113 3.67 -17.60 -20.35
C THR A 113 4.40 -18.73 -19.64
N VAL A 114 4.39 -18.72 -18.30
CA VAL A 114 4.97 -19.79 -17.48
C VAL A 114 3.97 -20.26 -16.44
N LYS A 115 4.04 -21.53 -16.06
CA LYS A 115 3.18 -22.13 -15.04
C LYS A 115 3.53 -21.68 -13.63
N ASN A 116 4.80 -21.63 -13.25
CA ASN A 116 5.17 -21.19 -11.91
C ASN A 116 6.44 -20.38 -11.93
N VAL A 117 6.52 -19.41 -11.02
CA VAL A 117 7.74 -18.64 -10.74
C VAL A 117 8.01 -18.72 -9.25
N THR A 118 9.22 -19.14 -8.87
CA THR A 118 9.68 -19.09 -7.48
C THR A 118 11.03 -18.40 -7.42
N LEU A 119 11.10 -17.30 -6.66
CA LEU A 119 12.31 -16.53 -6.44
C LEU A 119 12.66 -16.59 -4.95
N SER A 120 13.91 -16.93 -4.63
CA SER A 120 14.43 -17.01 -3.26
C SER A 120 15.77 -16.31 -3.20
N LEU A 121 15.79 -15.05 -2.72
CA LEU A 121 16.94 -14.16 -2.90
C LEU A 121 17.90 -14.05 -1.72
N GLY A 122 17.54 -14.63 -0.57
CA GLY A 122 18.38 -14.56 0.63
C GLY A 122 18.57 -13.11 1.12
N ASN A 123 19.62 -12.87 1.91
CA ASN A 123 19.88 -11.55 2.50
C ASN A 123 20.47 -10.56 1.47
N GLY A 124 20.58 -9.29 1.88
CA GLY A 124 21.03 -8.19 1.04
C GLY A 124 19.85 -7.38 0.53
N ASN A 125 20.11 -6.20 -0.02
CA ASN A 125 19.06 -5.35 -0.59
C ASN A 125 18.73 -5.88 -1.98
N ASN A 126 17.68 -6.68 -2.12
CA ASN A 126 17.34 -7.32 -3.38
C ASN A 126 16.36 -6.50 -4.19
N THR A 127 16.32 -6.72 -5.50
CA THR A 127 15.33 -6.11 -6.39
C THR A 127 14.68 -7.18 -7.26
N VAL A 128 13.35 -7.21 -7.27
CA VAL A 128 12.56 -8.02 -8.20
C VAL A 128 11.69 -7.10 -9.05
N SER A 129 11.74 -7.27 -10.36
CA SER A 129 10.83 -6.61 -11.29
C SER A 129 10.15 -7.63 -12.18
N ILE A 130 8.81 -7.67 -12.18
CA ILE A 130 8.00 -8.51 -13.07
C ILE A 130 7.12 -7.59 -13.89
N SER A 131 7.21 -7.70 -15.22
CA SER A 131 6.43 -6.89 -16.15
C SER A 131 6.06 -7.67 -17.41
N ASP A 132 4.85 -7.41 -17.90
CA ASP A 132 4.32 -7.95 -19.16
C ASP A 132 4.32 -9.49 -19.21
N ALA A 133 4.06 -10.15 -18.07
CA ALA A 133 4.16 -11.60 -17.93
C ALA A 133 2.82 -12.25 -17.60
N VAL A 134 2.62 -13.48 -18.11
CA VAL A 134 1.50 -14.35 -17.77
C VAL A 134 2.01 -15.51 -16.93
N ILE A 135 1.64 -15.53 -15.65
CA ILE A 135 1.97 -16.64 -14.73
C ILE A 135 0.70 -17.44 -14.46
N GLU A 136 0.58 -18.59 -15.11
CA GLU A 136 -0.63 -19.43 -15.11
C GLU A 136 -0.92 -20.07 -13.75
N GLY A 137 0.12 -20.34 -12.97
CA GLY A 137 0.05 -20.96 -11.65
C GLY A 137 0.67 -20.06 -10.60
N LYS A 138 1.54 -20.62 -9.74
CA LYS A 138 1.99 -19.92 -8.54
C LYS A 138 3.12 -18.92 -8.84
N LEU A 139 3.00 -17.71 -8.31
CA LEU A 139 4.12 -16.78 -8.11
C LEU A 139 4.49 -16.77 -6.61
N ALA A 140 5.73 -17.12 -6.29
CA ALA A 140 6.29 -16.98 -4.95
C ALA A 140 7.59 -16.19 -4.99
N ILE A 141 7.66 -15.13 -4.19
CA ILE A 141 8.86 -14.33 -3.99
C ILE A 141 9.19 -14.38 -2.49
N THR A 142 10.44 -14.65 -2.17
CA THR A 142 10.93 -14.65 -0.79
C THR A 142 12.30 -14.01 -0.76
N THR A 143 12.41 -12.90 -0.06
CA THR A 143 13.69 -12.25 0.25
C THR A 143 14.07 -12.51 1.71
N GLY A 144 15.28 -12.14 2.08
CA GLY A 144 15.83 -12.27 3.43
C GLY A 144 15.91 -10.91 4.11
N ASN A 145 16.92 -10.71 4.95
CA ASN A 145 17.15 -9.39 5.56
C ASN A 145 17.79 -8.43 4.56
N GLY A 146 17.43 -7.16 4.62
CA GLY A 146 17.90 -6.10 3.73
C GLY A 146 16.74 -5.18 3.35
N GLU A 147 17.03 -4.06 2.70
CA GLU A 147 15.99 -3.21 2.12
C GLU A 147 15.64 -3.76 0.74
N ASP A 148 14.59 -4.58 0.65
CA ASP A 148 14.19 -5.23 -0.59
C ASP A 148 13.18 -4.39 -1.38
N THR A 149 13.25 -4.46 -2.70
CA THR A 149 12.27 -3.81 -3.59
C THR A 149 11.65 -4.84 -4.53
N ILE A 150 10.33 -4.97 -4.50
CA ILE A 150 9.57 -5.91 -5.33
C ILE A 150 8.54 -5.10 -6.11
N ARG A 151 8.65 -5.14 -7.44
CA ARG A 151 7.73 -4.46 -8.35
C ARG A 151 7.06 -5.46 -9.28
N VAL A 152 5.73 -5.56 -9.21
CA VAL A 152 4.90 -6.21 -10.22
C VAL A 152 4.18 -5.11 -10.97
N ALA A 153 4.49 -4.96 -12.26
CA ALA A 153 3.98 -3.84 -13.03
C ALA A 153 3.47 -4.23 -14.40
N SER A 154 2.65 -3.35 -14.95
CA SER A 154 2.28 -3.28 -16.37
C SER A 154 2.46 -1.82 -16.74
N ILE A 155 3.41 -1.53 -17.65
CA ILE A 155 3.82 -0.17 -17.97
C ILE A 155 3.71 0.03 -19.48
N ALA A 156 2.66 0.74 -19.91
CA ALA A 156 2.52 1.15 -21.29
C ALA A 156 3.23 2.49 -21.49
N SER A 157 4.36 2.47 -22.20
CA SER A 157 5.31 3.60 -22.20
C SER A 157 4.97 4.67 -23.24
N PHE A 158 4.52 4.34 -24.46
CA PHE A 158 4.16 5.32 -25.51
C PHE A 158 3.28 4.73 -26.62
N GLY A 159 2.36 5.54 -27.15
CA GLY A 159 1.53 5.24 -28.32
C GLY A 159 0.39 4.25 -28.02
N THR A 160 -0.13 3.57 -29.05
CA THR A 160 -1.23 2.59 -28.91
C THR A 160 -0.76 1.25 -28.31
N SER A 161 0.21 1.27 -27.39
CA SER A 161 0.76 0.07 -26.78
C SER A 161 -0.18 -0.48 -25.71
N THR A 162 -0.36 -1.80 -25.71
CA THR A 162 -1.04 -2.52 -24.63
C THR A 162 0.00 -3.30 -23.83
N SER A 163 0.05 -3.06 -22.53
CA SER A 163 0.86 -3.80 -21.56
C SER A 163 -0.08 -4.66 -20.70
N VAL A 164 0.25 -5.93 -20.48
CA VAL A 164 -0.60 -6.84 -19.68
C VAL A 164 0.26 -7.73 -18.80
N THR A 165 -0.01 -7.69 -17.50
CA THR A 165 0.51 -8.67 -16.53
C THR A 165 -0.66 -9.46 -15.96
N THR A 166 -0.64 -10.78 -16.10
CA THR A 166 -1.71 -11.66 -15.59
C THR A 166 -1.14 -12.73 -14.67
N LEU A 167 -1.65 -12.80 -13.45
CA LEU A 167 -1.24 -13.76 -12.42
C LEU A 167 -2.44 -14.65 -12.06
N ASN A 168 -2.51 -15.84 -12.67
CA ASN A 168 -3.69 -16.70 -12.60
C ASN A 168 -3.77 -17.54 -11.31
N GLY A 169 -2.63 -17.96 -10.76
CA GLY A 169 -2.58 -18.71 -9.51
C GLY A 169 -2.27 -17.83 -8.29
N PRO A 170 -2.05 -18.48 -7.13
CA PRO A 170 -1.70 -17.76 -5.90
C PRO A 170 -0.41 -16.96 -6.03
N VAL A 171 -0.44 -15.74 -5.52
CA VAL A 171 0.73 -14.86 -5.40
C VAL A 171 1.10 -14.77 -3.92
N THR A 172 2.36 -15.06 -3.60
CA THR A 172 2.88 -14.89 -2.24
C THR A 172 4.19 -14.11 -2.30
N ILE A 173 4.24 -13.02 -1.56
CA ILE A 173 5.42 -12.19 -1.37
C ILE A 173 5.74 -12.20 0.12
N ASN A 174 6.94 -12.64 0.48
CA ASN A 174 7.45 -12.56 1.84
C ASN A 174 8.77 -11.82 1.82
N THR A 175 8.90 -10.77 2.61
CA THR A 175 10.19 -10.10 2.85
C THR A 175 10.69 -10.40 4.26
N GLY A 176 11.98 -10.10 4.51
CA GLY A 176 12.60 -10.29 5.82
C GLY A 176 12.67 -8.98 6.60
N SER A 177 13.68 -8.82 7.45
CA SER A 177 13.87 -7.54 8.16
C SER A 177 14.59 -6.51 7.30
N GLY A 178 14.12 -5.27 7.31
CA GLY A 178 14.61 -4.11 6.59
C GLY A 178 13.43 -3.22 6.20
N ALA A 179 13.70 -2.04 5.64
CA ALA A 179 12.64 -1.20 5.09
C ALA A 179 12.32 -1.67 3.67
N ASP A 180 11.32 -2.54 3.52
CA ASP A 180 10.99 -3.16 2.24
C ASP A 180 9.97 -2.34 1.45
N SER A 181 9.96 -2.52 0.13
CA SER A 181 9.05 -1.82 -0.77
C SER A 181 8.42 -2.79 -1.75
N ILE A 182 7.11 -3.03 -1.60
CA ILE A 182 6.32 -3.86 -2.51
C ILE A 182 5.33 -2.98 -3.28
N ILE A 183 5.45 -2.98 -4.60
CA ILE A 183 4.66 -2.15 -5.50
C ILE A 183 3.96 -3.03 -6.53
N ILE A 184 2.63 -3.01 -6.53
CA ILE A 184 1.78 -3.59 -7.57
C ILE A 184 1.13 -2.43 -8.32
N ARG A 185 1.69 -2.09 -9.49
CA ARG A 185 1.36 -0.85 -10.19
C ARG A 185 1.06 -1.05 -11.66
N CYS A 186 -0.11 -0.59 -12.08
CA CYS A 186 -0.47 -0.42 -13.48
C CYS A 186 -0.23 1.04 -13.88
N ASP A 187 0.51 1.29 -14.96
CA ASP A 187 0.94 2.63 -15.35
C ASP A 187 0.85 2.83 -16.86
N THR A 188 0.22 3.92 -17.27
CA THR A 188 0.23 4.41 -18.65
C THR A 188 0.82 5.81 -18.69
N ALA A 189 1.84 6.02 -19.52
CA ALA A 189 2.53 7.29 -19.56
C ALA A 189 1.85 8.34 -20.45
N PHE A 190 1.34 7.99 -21.64
CA PHE A 190 0.78 8.95 -22.61
C PHE A 190 -0.15 8.30 -23.66
N ASP A 191 -1.07 9.09 -24.23
CA ASP A 191 -1.93 8.76 -25.39
C ASP A 191 -2.90 7.60 -25.08
N SER A 192 -3.58 7.04 -26.10
CA SER A 192 -4.48 5.89 -26.00
C SER A 192 -3.79 4.56 -25.64
N SER A 193 -2.76 4.60 -24.80
CA SER A 193 -2.06 3.45 -24.24
C SER A 193 -2.92 2.80 -23.16
N THR A 194 -2.79 1.48 -23.03
CA THR A 194 -3.57 0.72 -22.05
C THR A 194 -2.65 -0.19 -21.26
N ALA A 195 -2.74 -0.17 -19.95
CA ALA A 195 -2.03 -1.09 -19.08
C ALA A 195 -3.05 -1.87 -18.24
N PHE A 196 -2.78 -3.17 -18.05
CA PHE A 196 -3.65 -4.06 -17.29
C PHE A 196 -2.84 -4.94 -16.35
N ILE A 197 -3.23 -4.97 -15.09
CA ILE A 197 -2.82 -6.02 -14.15
C ILE A 197 -4.05 -6.78 -13.70
N THR A 198 -4.01 -8.11 -13.84
CA THR A 198 -5.08 -8.98 -13.32
C THR A 198 -4.50 -10.07 -12.43
N LEU A 199 -4.92 -10.11 -11.16
CA LEU A 199 -4.59 -11.17 -10.20
C LEU A 199 -5.83 -12.04 -9.98
N ASN A 200 -5.87 -13.23 -10.60
CA ASN A 200 -7.00 -14.15 -10.48
C ASN A 200 -6.95 -15.03 -9.23
N GLY A 201 -5.74 -15.36 -8.77
CA GLY A 201 -5.54 -16.11 -7.53
C GLY A 201 -5.49 -15.21 -6.30
N PRO A 202 -5.48 -15.81 -5.10
CA PRO A 202 -5.29 -15.06 -3.86
C PRO A 202 -3.91 -14.40 -3.84
N LEU A 203 -3.85 -13.19 -3.32
CA LEU A 203 -2.62 -12.43 -3.06
C LEU A 203 -2.35 -12.40 -1.55
N THR A 204 -1.12 -12.73 -1.17
CA THR A 204 -0.64 -12.60 0.20
C THR A 204 0.70 -11.88 0.20
N ILE A 205 0.77 -10.76 0.90
CA ILE A 205 1.98 -9.99 1.16
C ILE A 205 2.23 -10.05 2.66
N ASN A 206 3.40 -10.54 3.07
CA ASN A 206 3.88 -10.47 4.44
C ASN A 206 5.22 -9.74 4.43
N THR A 207 5.31 -8.60 5.09
CA THR A 207 6.59 -7.94 5.32
C THR A 207 7.17 -8.34 6.68
N GLY A 208 8.45 -8.05 6.91
CA GLY A 208 9.14 -8.45 8.14
C GLY A 208 9.12 -7.36 9.18
N ASN A 209 10.29 -6.97 9.69
CA ASN A 209 10.41 -5.83 10.61
C ASN A 209 11.17 -4.72 9.87
N GLY A 210 10.87 -3.46 10.16
CA GLY A 210 11.38 -2.28 9.48
C GLY A 210 10.24 -1.49 8.87
N ASP A 211 10.49 -0.21 8.57
CA ASP A 211 9.47 0.69 8.02
C ASP A 211 9.11 0.26 6.58
N ASP A 212 8.12 -0.62 6.43
CA ASP A 212 7.79 -1.23 5.16
C ASP A 212 6.78 -0.39 4.36
N ARG A 213 6.83 -0.52 3.04
CA ARG A 213 5.91 0.15 2.13
C ARG A 213 5.22 -0.82 1.20
N VAL A 214 3.89 -0.87 1.24
CA VAL A 214 3.06 -1.67 0.32
C VAL A 214 2.15 -0.75 -0.48
N VAL A 215 2.31 -0.75 -1.80
CA VAL A 215 1.54 0.11 -2.72
C VAL A 215 0.78 -0.72 -3.73
N PHE A 216 -0.50 -0.44 -3.84
CA PHE A 216 -1.35 -0.85 -4.95
C PHE A 216 -1.80 0.39 -5.71
N GLU A 217 -1.48 0.45 -6.99
CA GLU A 217 -1.71 1.67 -7.77
C GLU A 217 -2.20 1.35 -9.18
N SER A 218 -3.31 1.96 -9.55
CA SER A 218 -3.70 2.15 -10.95
C SER A 218 -3.49 3.61 -11.28
N PHE A 219 -2.61 3.91 -12.24
CA PHE A 219 -2.28 5.27 -12.63
C PHE A 219 -2.39 5.48 -14.14
N ALA A 220 -3.21 6.46 -14.53
CA ALA A 220 -3.41 6.84 -15.92
C ALA A 220 -3.06 8.32 -16.14
N ALA A 221 -1.93 8.62 -16.80
CA ALA A 221 -1.39 9.97 -16.80
C ALA A 221 -2.15 10.99 -17.67
N PHE A 222 -2.49 10.67 -18.93
CA PHE A 222 -2.96 11.66 -19.91
C PHE A 222 -3.89 11.06 -21.00
N ASP A 223 -4.89 11.84 -21.44
CA ASP A 223 -5.68 11.72 -22.70
C ASP A 223 -5.99 10.29 -23.17
N GLN A 224 -7.18 9.79 -22.82
CA GLN A 224 -7.69 8.46 -23.19
C GLN A 224 -6.82 7.26 -22.78
N ALA A 225 -5.75 7.48 -22.01
CA ALA A 225 -5.02 6.40 -21.38
C ALA A 225 -5.92 5.68 -20.36
N ALA A 226 -5.80 4.36 -20.32
CA ALA A 226 -6.54 3.52 -19.39
C ALA A 226 -5.59 2.58 -18.64
N SER A 227 -5.60 2.68 -17.32
CA SER A 227 -4.96 1.71 -16.44
C SER A 227 -6.02 0.97 -15.65
N THR A 228 -5.91 -0.35 -15.57
CA THR A 228 -6.79 -1.15 -14.71
C THR A 228 -5.98 -2.13 -13.88
N LEU A 229 -6.17 -2.07 -12.56
CA LEU A 229 -5.69 -3.06 -11.61
C LEU A 229 -6.88 -3.85 -11.07
N THR A 230 -6.97 -5.14 -11.43
CA THR A 230 -8.06 -6.02 -10.99
C THR A 230 -7.53 -7.12 -10.06
N LEU A 231 -8.08 -7.20 -8.85
CA LEU A 231 -7.80 -8.21 -7.84
C LEU A 231 -9.03 -9.12 -7.64
N ASN A 232 -9.04 -10.28 -8.27
CA ASN A 232 -10.17 -11.23 -8.22
C ASN A 232 -10.09 -12.23 -7.05
N GLY A 233 -8.89 -12.51 -6.56
CA GLY A 233 -8.66 -13.34 -5.38
C GLY A 233 -8.83 -12.55 -4.07
N ILE A 234 -8.78 -13.28 -2.95
CA ILE A 234 -8.65 -12.65 -1.63
C ILE A 234 -7.28 -11.97 -1.57
N VAL A 235 -7.26 -10.73 -1.09
CA VAL A 235 -6.04 -9.97 -0.86
C VAL A 235 -5.80 -9.86 0.63
N LYS A 236 -4.62 -10.28 1.06
CA LYS A 236 -4.16 -10.12 2.44
C LYS A 236 -2.79 -9.43 2.46
N VAL A 237 -2.72 -8.31 3.15
CA VAL A 237 -1.48 -7.61 3.51
C VAL A 237 -1.27 -7.79 5.01
N THR A 238 -0.05 -8.13 5.40
CA THR A 238 0.37 -8.18 6.80
C THR A 238 1.75 -7.56 6.90
N THR A 239 1.91 -6.55 7.76
CA THR A 239 3.19 -5.86 7.94
C THR A 239 3.78 -6.11 9.33
N GLY A 240 4.91 -5.45 9.59
CA GLY A 240 5.81 -5.65 10.71
C GLY A 240 5.41 -4.98 12.01
N ASN A 241 6.40 -4.81 12.89
CA ASN A 241 6.23 -4.14 14.19
C ASN A 241 6.89 -2.74 14.20
N ASP A 242 7.00 -2.11 13.04
CA ASP A 242 7.65 -0.81 12.84
C ASP A 242 6.69 0.10 12.04
N ASN A 243 7.10 1.31 11.68
CA ASN A 243 6.17 2.28 11.09
C ASN A 243 5.93 1.97 9.61
N ASP A 244 4.81 1.31 9.30
CA ASP A 244 4.51 0.84 7.96
C ASP A 244 3.62 1.82 7.18
N LEU A 245 3.77 1.82 5.85
CA LEU A 245 2.93 2.58 4.93
C LEU A 245 2.23 1.65 3.95
N ILE A 246 0.90 1.60 4.01
CA ILE A 246 0.06 0.89 3.05
C ILE A 246 -0.78 1.89 2.27
N ASP A 247 -0.58 1.94 0.95
CA ASP A 247 -1.28 2.88 0.06
C ASP A 247 -2.02 2.11 -1.05
N VAL A 248 -3.32 2.33 -1.15
CA VAL A 248 -4.22 1.73 -2.13
C VAL A 248 -4.86 2.86 -2.93
N VAL A 249 -4.42 3.04 -4.18
CA VAL A 249 -4.70 4.24 -4.96
C VAL A 249 -5.22 3.90 -6.36
N ALA A 250 -6.32 4.52 -6.74
CA ALA A 250 -6.69 4.73 -8.14
C ALA A 250 -6.51 6.21 -8.48
N ASP A 251 -5.52 6.52 -9.32
CA ASP A 251 -5.14 7.89 -9.66
C ASP A 251 -5.41 8.16 -11.15
N GLY A 252 -6.55 8.80 -11.38
CA GLY A 252 -6.90 9.36 -12.67
C GLY A 252 -6.13 10.66 -12.86
N GLY A 253 -5.15 10.64 -13.76
CA GLY A 253 -4.38 11.81 -14.14
C GLY A 253 -5.22 12.84 -14.89
N PHE A 254 -4.68 13.39 -15.98
CA PHE A 254 -5.30 14.54 -16.63
C PHE A 254 -6.37 14.15 -17.65
N ASP A 255 -7.43 14.97 -17.75
CA ASP A 255 -8.47 14.90 -18.79
C ASP A 255 -9.28 13.59 -18.72
N SER A 256 -9.65 12.98 -19.85
CA SER A 256 -10.41 11.73 -19.94
C SER A 256 -9.61 10.45 -19.62
N ALA A 257 -8.53 10.55 -18.82
CA ALA A 257 -7.78 9.38 -18.37
C ALA A 257 -8.59 8.60 -17.32
N PHE A 258 -8.59 7.27 -17.45
CA PHE A 258 -9.31 6.38 -16.55
C PHE A 258 -8.32 5.49 -15.80
N ALA A 259 -8.31 5.61 -14.49
CA ALA A 259 -7.59 4.69 -13.63
C ALA A 259 -8.60 3.91 -12.79
N ASP A 260 -8.73 2.63 -13.09
CA ASP A 260 -9.66 1.75 -12.40
C ASP A 260 -8.90 0.79 -11.48
N PHE A 261 -9.39 0.64 -10.26
CA PHE A 261 -8.92 -0.35 -9.31
C PHE A 261 -10.10 -1.13 -8.74
N ASP A 262 -10.29 -2.32 -9.31
CA ASP A 262 -11.28 -3.30 -8.88
C ASP A 262 -10.73 -4.31 -7.88
N VAL A 263 -11.42 -4.47 -6.74
CA VAL A 263 -11.26 -5.60 -5.83
C VAL A 263 -12.54 -6.42 -5.80
N ASN A 264 -12.55 -7.54 -6.51
CA ASN A 264 -13.73 -8.40 -6.66
C ASN A 264 -13.97 -9.36 -5.47
N ASN A 265 -13.07 -9.35 -4.48
CA ASN A 265 -13.13 -10.20 -3.30
C ASN A 265 -12.81 -9.44 -2.00
N HIS A 266 -12.53 -10.16 -0.91
CA HIS A 266 -12.14 -9.54 0.35
C HIS A 266 -10.75 -8.91 0.24
N PHE A 267 -10.63 -7.65 0.69
CA PHE A 267 -9.37 -6.97 0.90
C PHE A 267 -9.12 -6.85 2.41
N THR A 268 -7.98 -7.32 2.89
CA THR A 268 -7.63 -7.27 4.31
C THR A 268 -6.22 -6.72 4.50
N ILE A 269 -6.11 -5.66 5.29
CA ILE A 269 -4.85 -5.10 5.79
C ILE A 269 -4.79 -5.40 7.29
N ASN A 270 -3.68 -5.98 7.74
CA ASN A 270 -3.35 -6.05 9.16
C ASN A 270 -1.94 -5.51 9.32
N SER A 271 -1.78 -4.27 9.75
CA SER A 271 -0.46 -3.81 10.19
C SER A 271 -0.21 -4.26 11.62
N GLY A 272 1.07 -4.34 12.01
CA GLY A 272 1.44 -4.98 13.27
C GLY A 272 1.44 -4.01 14.44
N SER A 273 2.60 -3.47 14.79
CA SER A 273 2.72 -2.39 15.77
C SER A 273 3.60 -1.31 15.16
N GLY A 274 3.58 -0.10 15.69
CA GLY A 274 4.23 1.06 15.06
C GLY A 274 3.20 2.09 14.62
N ASP A 275 3.67 3.32 14.39
CA ASP A 275 2.80 4.42 13.97
C ASP A 275 2.49 4.23 12.47
N ASP A 276 1.42 3.49 12.16
CA ASP A 276 1.14 3.03 10.81
C ASP A 276 0.30 4.03 9.98
N GLY A 277 0.68 4.21 8.72
CA GLY A 277 -0.06 4.99 7.74
C GLY A 277 -0.82 4.09 6.76
N ILE A 278 -2.15 4.12 6.78
CA ILE A 278 -2.98 3.34 5.88
C ILE A 278 -3.89 4.28 5.07
N SER A 279 -3.66 4.35 3.76
CA SER A 279 -4.46 5.15 2.84
C SER A 279 -5.16 4.26 1.81
N VAL A 280 -6.48 4.41 1.71
CA VAL A 280 -7.32 3.83 0.67
C VAL A 280 -8.04 4.98 -0.01
N ARG A 281 -7.54 5.39 -1.18
CA ARG A 281 -8.00 6.63 -1.80
C ARG A 281 -8.14 6.55 -3.31
N THR A 282 -8.97 7.43 -3.83
CA THR A 282 -8.85 7.85 -5.22
C THR A 282 -8.21 9.23 -5.26
N ALA A 283 -7.43 9.48 -6.30
CA ALA A 283 -6.90 10.79 -6.60
C ALA A 283 -7.38 11.16 -7.99
N ASP A 284 -7.99 12.34 -8.12
CA ASP A 284 -8.21 12.94 -9.44
C ASP A 284 -7.33 14.18 -9.56
N PHE A 285 -6.46 14.18 -10.57
CA PHE A 285 -5.69 15.36 -10.91
C PHE A 285 -6.32 16.09 -12.10
N LEU A 286 -6.95 17.24 -11.85
CA LEU A 286 -7.47 18.12 -12.90
C LEU A 286 -8.54 17.49 -13.82
N GLY A 287 -9.41 16.64 -13.26
CA GLY A 287 -10.61 16.15 -13.94
C GLY A 287 -10.52 14.73 -14.49
N GLY A 288 -9.42 14.00 -14.24
CA GLY A 288 -9.39 12.55 -14.38
C GLY A 288 -10.41 11.86 -13.49
N HIS A 289 -10.64 10.58 -13.77
CA HIS A 289 -11.52 9.73 -12.98
C HIS A 289 -10.76 8.49 -12.51
N GLY A 290 -10.40 8.48 -11.23
CA GLY A 290 -10.03 7.31 -10.48
C GLY A 290 -11.27 6.63 -9.90
N ASP A 291 -11.51 5.37 -10.26
CA ASP A 291 -12.53 4.54 -9.62
C ASP A 291 -11.88 3.49 -8.73
N LEU A 292 -12.45 3.28 -7.54
CA LEU A 292 -11.94 2.33 -6.56
C LEU A 292 -13.09 1.55 -5.96
N ASP A 293 -13.22 0.31 -6.43
CA ASP A 293 -14.39 -0.52 -6.22
C ASP A 293 -14.04 -1.79 -5.42
N PHE A 294 -14.50 -1.86 -4.19
CA PHE A 294 -14.45 -3.07 -3.37
C PHE A 294 -15.77 -3.81 -3.48
N SER A 295 -15.91 -4.79 -4.38
CA SER A 295 -17.13 -5.58 -4.56
C SER A 295 -17.57 -6.34 -3.30
N ARG A 296 -16.64 -6.58 -2.35
CA ARG A 296 -16.90 -7.28 -1.09
C ARG A 296 -16.42 -6.46 0.11
N ASN A 297 -15.81 -7.12 1.09
CA ASN A 297 -15.44 -6.51 2.35
C ASN A 297 -14.08 -5.83 2.24
N LEU A 298 -13.97 -4.63 2.82
CA LEU A 298 -12.72 -3.98 3.17
C LEU A 298 -12.54 -4.11 4.69
N THR A 299 -11.43 -4.69 5.13
CA THR A 299 -11.09 -4.83 6.55
C THR A 299 -9.68 -4.32 6.79
N ILE A 300 -9.56 -3.38 7.73
CA ILE A 300 -8.30 -2.76 8.14
C ILE A 300 -8.15 -2.98 9.65
N ALA A 301 -7.01 -3.49 10.05
CA ALA A 301 -6.55 -3.53 11.43
C ALA A 301 -5.19 -2.82 11.48
N ALA A 302 -5.13 -1.65 12.13
CA ALA A 302 -3.96 -0.78 12.09
C ALA A 302 -2.90 -1.10 13.17
N GLY A 303 -3.16 -2.09 14.03
CA GLY A 303 -2.17 -2.50 15.02
C GLY A 303 -2.44 -1.92 16.40
N ASN A 304 -1.40 -1.71 17.18
CA ASN A 304 -1.38 -0.78 18.32
C ASN A 304 -0.27 0.22 18.03
N ASP A 305 -0.40 1.43 18.57
CA ASP A 305 0.45 2.63 18.49
C ASP A 305 -0.32 3.78 17.78
N ASP A 306 0.33 4.90 17.44
CA ASP A 306 -0.40 6.08 16.95
C ASP A 306 -0.68 5.94 15.44
N ASP A 307 -1.87 5.40 15.08
CA ASP A 307 -2.20 5.04 13.70
C ASP A 307 -2.94 6.15 12.93
N GLU A 308 -2.64 6.30 11.64
CA GLU A 308 -3.42 7.13 10.70
C GLU A 308 -4.09 6.26 9.63
N VAL A 309 -5.42 6.21 9.64
CA VAL A 309 -6.23 5.50 8.63
C VAL A 309 -7.09 6.47 7.85
N TRP A 310 -6.79 6.65 6.56
CA TRP A 310 -7.58 7.47 5.65
C TRP A 310 -8.23 6.62 4.56
N ILE A 311 -9.55 6.52 4.60
CA ILE A 311 -10.38 5.95 3.53
C ILE A 311 -11.16 7.09 2.89
N GLY A 312 -10.79 7.51 1.69
CA GLY A 312 -11.61 8.49 0.99
C GLY A 312 -10.94 9.14 -0.20
N SER A 313 -11.59 10.19 -0.69
CA SER A 313 -11.18 10.84 -1.92
C SER A 313 -11.38 12.34 -1.82
N SER A 314 -10.63 13.09 -2.63
CA SER A 314 -10.88 14.51 -2.86
C SER A 314 -11.96 14.77 -3.91
N SER A 315 -12.38 13.77 -4.69
CA SER A 315 -13.06 14.02 -5.97
C SER A 315 -14.08 12.96 -6.39
N SER A 316 -13.76 11.67 -6.33
CA SER A 316 -14.66 10.55 -6.66
C SER A 316 -15.12 9.81 -5.40
N ASP A 317 -16.07 8.89 -5.55
CA ASP A 317 -16.56 8.10 -4.42
C ASP A 317 -15.83 6.75 -4.39
N ILE A 318 -15.62 6.18 -3.22
CA ILE A 318 -15.10 4.81 -3.07
C ILE A 318 -16.29 3.88 -2.87
N ALA A 319 -16.52 2.93 -3.78
CA ALA A 319 -17.62 1.99 -3.61
C ALA A 319 -17.21 0.78 -2.77
N ILE A 320 -18.07 0.42 -1.81
CA ILE A 320 -17.91 -0.80 -1.01
C ILE A 320 -19.19 -1.63 -1.10
N GLY A 321 -19.12 -2.71 -1.88
CA GLY A 321 -20.20 -3.66 -2.09
C GLY A 321 -20.49 -4.55 -0.88
N GLY A 322 -19.56 -4.67 0.08
CA GLY A 322 -19.70 -5.47 1.29
C GLY A 322 -19.73 -4.66 2.58
N ILE A 323 -18.98 -5.13 3.57
CA ILE A 323 -18.84 -4.51 4.88
C ILE A 323 -17.52 -3.74 4.94
N LEU A 324 -17.54 -2.55 5.52
CA LEU A 324 -16.36 -1.81 5.94
C LEU A 324 -16.05 -2.06 7.42
N ARG A 325 -14.85 -2.55 7.73
CA ARG A 325 -14.35 -2.67 9.11
C ARG A 325 -13.01 -1.99 9.25
N VAL A 326 -12.91 -1.12 10.26
CA VAL A 326 -11.64 -0.55 10.71
C VAL A 326 -11.53 -0.78 12.21
N THR A 327 -10.40 -1.33 12.62
CA THR A 327 -10.02 -1.47 14.02
C THR A 327 -8.63 -0.87 14.20
N THR A 328 -8.50 0.00 15.18
CA THR A 328 -7.20 0.50 15.67
C THR A 328 -7.00 -0.02 17.10
N GLY A 329 -5.74 -0.01 17.56
CA GLY A 329 -5.34 -0.64 18.82
C GLY A 329 -5.31 0.34 19.98
N SER A 330 -4.30 0.23 20.85
CA SER A 330 -3.98 1.33 21.79
C SER A 330 -3.18 2.40 21.05
N GLY A 331 -3.08 3.64 21.54
CA GLY A 331 -2.42 4.75 20.83
C GLY A 331 -3.37 5.86 20.37
N ILE A 332 -2.82 6.98 19.95
CA ILE A 332 -3.57 8.15 19.46
C ILE A 332 -3.94 7.94 17.99
N ASP A 333 -5.14 7.42 17.75
CA ASP A 333 -5.56 7.06 16.40
C ASP A 333 -6.32 8.19 15.68
N ASP A 334 -6.08 8.35 14.38
CA ASP A 334 -6.90 9.18 13.49
C ASP A 334 -7.51 8.35 12.35
N LEU A 335 -8.83 8.17 12.40
CA LEU A 335 -9.60 7.55 11.32
C LEU A 335 -10.40 8.61 10.57
N THR A 336 -10.12 8.77 9.28
CA THR A 336 -10.94 9.57 8.37
C THR A 336 -11.61 8.67 7.32
N VAL A 337 -12.94 8.72 7.26
CA VAL A 337 -13.79 8.04 6.27
C VAL A 337 -14.55 9.10 5.48
N GLU A 338 -14.26 9.23 4.20
CA GLU A 338 -14.73 10.32 3.37
C GLU A 338 -15.18 9.81 2.00
N ARG A 339 -16.37 10.20 1.54
CA ARG A 339 -16.90 9.81 0.22
C ARG A 339 -17.00 8.29 -0.01
N VAL A 340 -17.28 7.52 1.03
CA VAL A 340 -17.52 6.08 0.91
C VAL A 340 -18.98 5.82 0.57
N GLN A 341 -19.25 5.05 -0.50
CA GLN A 341 -20.58 4.61 -0.91
C GLN A 341 -20.72 3.09 -0.68
N GLN A 342 -21.25 2.73 0.50
CA GLN A 342 -21.47 1.33 0.85
C GLN A 342 -22.87 0.89 0.40
N THR A 343 -22.94 -0.04 -0.55
CA THR A 343 -24.19 -0.38 -1.26
C THR A 343 -24.93 -1.60 -0.68
N SER A 344 -24.24 -2.51 0.02
CA SER A 344 -24.88 -3.67 0.64
C SER A 344 -25.59 -3.29 1.95
N SER A 345 -26.86 -3.67 2.08
CA SER A 345 -27.60 -3.57 3.33
C SER A 345 -27.38 -4.77 4.28
N VAL A 346 -26.54 -5.74 3.90
CA VAL A 346 -26.27 -6.96 4.68
C VAL A 346 -24.98 -6.79 5.48
N GLY A 347 -25.01 -7.20 6.75
CA GLY A 347 -23.86 -7.15 7.66
C GLY A 347 -23.89 -5.93 8.57
N SER A 348 -22.72 -5.57 9.12
CA SER A 348 -22.54 -4.37 9.93
C SER A 348 -21.16 -3.81 9.72
N ASN A 349 -21.10 -2.54 9.34
CA ASN A 349 -19.88 -1.74 9.38
C ASN A 349 -19.46 -1.54 10.84
N SER A 350 -18.15 -1.48 11.07
CA SER A 350 -17.58 -1.29 12.40
C SER A 350 -16.35 -0.41 12.33
N PHE A 351 -16.35 0.65 13.11
CA PHE A 351 -15.18 1.47 13.41
C PHE A 351 -14.92 1.32 14.90
N SER A 352 -13.85 0.62 15.27
CA SER A 352 -13.53 0.34 16.68
C SER A 352 -12.16 0.88 17.01
N MET A 353 -12.14 1.92 17.84
CA MET A 353 -10.92 2.56 18.32
C MET A 353 -10.50 2.02 19.69
N GLY A 354 -9.36 2.51 20.14
CA GLY A 354 -8.58 2.05 21.28
C GLY A 354 -8.99 2.43 22.69
N ASN A 355 -7.97 2.63 23.51
CA ASN A 355 -8.12 3.06 24.91
C ASN A 355 -7.46 4.41 25.18
N ASP A 356 -6.97 5.08 24.14
CA ASP A 356 -6.26 6.35 24.23
C ASP A 356 -7.03 7.43 23.46
N LEU A 357 -6.38 8.54 23.10
CA LEU A 357 -7.04 9.68 22.46
C LEU A 357 -7.35 9.38 21.00
N ASP A 358 -8.60 9.10 20.67
CA ASP A 358 -8.97 8.71 19.32
C ASP A 358 -9.77 9.80 18.60
N THR A 359 -9.55 9.97 17.30
CA THR A 359 -10.39 10.79 16.42
C THR A 359 -10.98 9.97 15.30
N VAL A 360 -12.30 10.07 15.11
CA VAL A 360 -13.02 9.49 13.97
C VAL A 360 -13.77 10.58 13.22
N ARG A 361 -13.53 10.70 11.91
CA ARG A 361 -14.24 11.63 11.02
C ARG A 361 -14.96 10.84 9.93
N ILE A 362 -16.27 11.05 9.81
CA ILE A 362 -17.11 10.47 8.76
C ILE A 362 -17.73 11.60 7.95
N ARG A 363 -17.35 11.73 6.68
CA ARG A 363 -17.73 12.84 5.81
C ARG A 363 -18.28 12.35 4.48
N ALA A 364 -19.33 12.99 3.97
CA ALA A 364 -19.86 12.73 2.62
C ALA A 364 -20.07 11.24 2.27
N SER A 365 -20.37 10.40 3.26
CA SER A 365 -20.38 8.93 3.11
C SER A 365 -21.78 8.37 3.29
N VAL A 366 -22.12 7.29 2.59
CA VAL A 366 -23.40 6.60 2.70
C VAL A 366 -23.17 5.15 3.11
N PHE A 367 -23.88 4.72 4.16
CA PHE A 367 -23.84 3.36 4.69
C PHE A 367 -25.21 2.71 4.59
N ALA A 368 -25.35 1.73 3.68
CA ALA A 368 -26.56 0.93 3.53
C ALA A 368 -26.79 -0.04 4.70
N ALA A 369 -25.72 -0.63 5.26
CA ALA A 369 -25.80 -1.56 6.38
C ALA A 369 -25.85 -0.87 7.74
N ALA A 370 -26.07 -1.65 8.81
CA ALA A 370 -25.90 -1.16 10.17
C ALA A 370 -24.46 -0.69 10.38
N THR A 371 -24.26 0.39 11.13
CA THR A 371 -22.94 0.99 11.35
C THR A 371 -22.73 1.24 12.84
N SER A 372 -21.62 0.73 13.37
CA SER A 372 -21.20 0.96 14.75
C SER A 372 -19.88 1.72 14.76
N THR A 373 -19.86 2.86 15.45
CA THR A 373 -18.65 3.62 15.77
C THR A 373 -18.43 3.52 17.26
N ASN A 374 -17.35 2.89 17.69
CA ASN A 374 -16.92 2.79 19.07
C ASN A 374 -15.60 3.52 19.23
N LEU A 375 -15.64 4.69 19.88
CA LEU A 375 -14.46 5.49 20.19
C LEU A 375 -13.63 4.89 21.33
N GLY A 376 -13.94 3.69 21.82
CA GLY A 376 -13.10 3.08 22.84
C GLY A 376 -13.25 3.69 24.23
N SER A 377 -12.24 3.51 25.07
CA SER A 377 -12.27 3.89 26.49
C SER A 377 -11.34 5.03 26.90
N GLY A 378 -10.54 5.55 25.96
CA GLY A 378 -9.68 6.70 26.21
C GLY A 378 -10.46 7.99 26.40
N ASN A 379 -9.79 9.01 26.93
CA ASN A 379 -10.46 10.26 27.29
C ASN A 379 -10.28 11.31 26.19
N ASN A 380 -11.27 12.18 26.05
CA ASN A 380 -11.32 13.27 25.08
C ASN A 380 -11.42 12.79 23.63
N ASN A 381 -12.01 11.62 23.40
CA ASN A 381 -12.13 11.06 22.07
C ASN A 381 -13.12 11.88 21.25
N VAL A 382 -12.86 12.02 19.95
CA VAL A 382 -13.62 12.89 19.06
C VAL A 382 -14.28 12.09 17.96
N LEU A 383 -15.60 12.21 17.83
CA LEU A 383 -16.33 11.75 16.65
C LEU A 383 -16.89 12.96 15.92
N GLU A 384 -16.59 13.08 14.63
CA GLU A 384 -17.18 14.08 13.74
C GLU A 384 -17.92 13.39 12.60
N ILE A 385 -19.20 13.69 12.46
CA ILE A 385 -20.02 13.22 11.35
C ILE A 385 -20.53 14.44 10.58
N SER A 386 -20.36 14.48 9.27
CA SER A 386 -20.87 15.54 8.42
C SER A 386 -21.29 15.00 7.07
N GLN A 387 -22.41 15.47 6.52
CA GLN A 387 -22.86 15.07 5.17
C GLN A 387 -23.00 13.56 4.97
N ALA A 388 -23.32 12.81 6.01
CA ALA A 388 -23.35 11.35 5.96
C ALA A 388 -24.78 10.79 5.92
N GLY A 389 -24.98 9.71 5.17
CA GLY A 389 -26.24 8.98 5.10
C GLY A 389 -26.14 7.61 5.79
N PHE A 390 -26.89 7.38 6.86
CA PHE A 390 -26.99 6.08 7.52
C PHE A 390 -28.35 5.45 7.22
N GLN A 391 -28.41 4.51 6.29
CA GLN A 391 -29.66 3.85 5.92
C GLN A 391 -30.02 2.75 6.94
N GLY A 392 -29.01 1.98 7.36
CA GLY A 392 -29.12 1.02 8.45
C GLY A 392 -29.15 1.66 9.84
N ASN A 393 -29.20 0.83 10.88
CA ASN A 393 -29.09 1.32 12.26
C ASN A 393 -27.71 1.92 12.52
N ALA A 394 -27.65 3.03 13.25
CA ALA A 394 -26.41 3.64 13.69
C ALA A 394 -26.22 3.48 15.21
N SER A 395 -25.04 3.07 15.63
CA SER A 395 -24.63 2.98 17.03
C SER A 395 -23.37 3.81 17.24
N LEU A 396 -23.48 4.90 18.00
CA LEU A 396 -22.36 5.78 18.35
C LEU A 396 -22.03 5.54 19.82
N ILE A 397 -20.85 5.00 20.08
CA ILE A 397 -20.42 4.55 21.39
C ILE A 397 -19.14 5.30 21.76
N SER A 398 -19.17 5.91 22.94
CA SER A 398 -18.01 6.47 23.62
C SER A 398 -18.04 5.95 25.06
N GLN A 399 -16.91 5.47 25.56
CA GLN A 399 -16.78 4.99 26.94
C GLN A 399 -15.89 5.89 27.79
N GLY A 400 -15.09 6.72 27.12
CA GLY A 400 -14.19 7.72 27.66
C GLY A 400 -14.83 8.84 28.45
N ARG A 401 -13.99 9.59 29.18
CA ARG A 401 -14.42 10.83 29.83
C ARG A 401 -14.18 12.00 28.89
N GLU A 402 -15.10 12.96 28.94
CA GLU A 402 -14.96 14.25 28.23
C GLU A 402 -14.90 14.11 26.69
N ASP A 403 -15.33 12.96 26.16
CA ASP A 403 -15.45 12.72 24.72
C ASP A 403 -16.42 13.71 24.06
N VAL A 404 -16.16 14.02 22.79
CA VAL A 404 -16.96 14.96 22.02
C VAL A 404 -17.50 14.29 20.76
N LEU A 405 -18.83 14.22 20.67
CA LEU A 405 -19.54 13.71 19.50
C LEU A 405 -20.19 14.90 18.78
N ARG A 406 -19.73 15.20 17.56
CA ARG A 406 -20.23 16.27 16.71
C ARG A 406 -20.94 15.69 15.49
N ILE A 407 -22.17 16.14 15.25
CA ILE A 407 -22.92 15.85 14.02
C ILE A 407 -23.23 17.17 13.32
N GLU A 408 -22.89 17.25 12.03
CA GLU A 408 -22.93 18.45 11.19
C GLU A 408 -22.00 19.58 11.68
N ASN A 409 -20.69 19.29 11.71
CA ASN A 409 -19.62 20.28 11.90
C ASN A 409 -19.09 20.79 10.54
N THR A 410 -18.82 22.09 10.43
CA THR A 410 -18.80 22.85 9.15
C THR A 410 -17.46 23.17 8.54
N SER A 411 -16.41 22.52 9.00
CA SER A 411 -15.15 22.58 8.27
C SER A 411 -15.19 21.77 6.96
N SER A 412 -16.29 21.08 6.65
CA SER A 412 -16.36 20.22 5.47
C SER A 412 -16.74 21.01 4.20
N PRO A 413 -16.00 20.83 3.09
CA PRO A 413 -16.26 21.54 1.84
C PRO A 413 -17.47 21.00 1.06
N TYR A 414 -18.09 19.88 1.46
CA TYR A 414 -19.21 19.33 0.70
C TYR A 414 -20.53 20.07 0.96
N ILE A 415 -21.55 19.70 0.20
CA ILE A 415 -22.91 20.27 0.28
C ILE A 415 -23.86 19.13 0.64
N GLY A 416 -24.84 19.39 1.53
CA GLY A 416 -25.87 18.41 1.92
C GLY A 416 -25.83 18.07 3.40
N GLY A 417 -26.91 17.56 4.00
CA GLY A 417 -26.97 17.30 5.45
C GLY A 417 -26.88 15.83 5.83
N THR A 418 -26.53 15.55 7.09
CA THR A 418 -26.50 14.19 7.64
C THR A 418 -27.91 13.67 7.84
N THR A 419 -28.16 12.46 7.36
CA THR A 419 -29.45 11.77 7.48
C THR A 419 -29.28 10.40 8.13
N PHE A 420 -30.06 10.14 9.18
CA PHE A 420 -30.19 8.83 9.81
C PHE A 420 -31.57 8.25 9.51
N SER A 421 -31.62 7.27 8.60
CA SER A 421 -32.86 6.59 8.24
C SER A 421 -33.22 5.46 9.22
N GLY A 422 -32.22 4.71 9.68
CA GLY A 422 -32.38 3.66 10.67
C GLY A 422 -32.45 4.17 12.12
N LYS A 423 -32.56 3.23 13.07
CA LYS A 423 -32.52 3.56 14.50
C LYS A 423 -31.15 4.10 14.86
N VAL A 424 -31.11 5.17 15.64
CA VAL A 424 -29.87 5.73 16.21
C VAL A 424 -29.79 5.46 17.70
N THR A 425 -28.67 4.90 18.14
CA THR A 425 -28.34 4.77 19.56
C THR A 425 -27.04 5.52 19.82
N VAL A 426 -27.06 6.43 20.79
CA VAL A 426 -25.86 7.09 21.31
C VAL A 426 -25.66 6.65 22.75
N SER A 427 -24.50 6.07 23.04
CA SER A 427 -24.04 5.74 24.39
C SER A 427 -22.76 6.50 24.66
N ALA A 428 -22.81 7.52 25.52
CA ALA A 428 -21.64 8.34 25.81
C ALA A 428 -21.14 8.13 27.24
N GLY A 429 -19.83 8.25 27.41
CA GLY A 429 -19.17 8.13 28.69
C GLY A 429 -19.43 9.32 29.63
N PRO A 430 -18.78 9.35 30.80
CA PRO A 430 -18.95 10.42 31.77
C PRO A 430 -18.51 11.78 31.23
N SER A 431 -19.27 12.84 31.52
CA SER A 431 -18.97 14.21 31.07
C SER A 431 -18.85 14.40 29.54
N ALA A 432 -19.32 13.45 28.73
CA ALA A 432 -19.25 13.57 27.27
C ALA A 432 -20.16 14.69 26.74
N SER A 433 -19.76 15.30 25.62
CA SER A 433 -20.51 16.36 24.94
C SER A 433 -21.06 15.84 23.62
N LEU A 434 -22.38 15.85 23.46
CA LEU A 434 -23.07 15.60 22.20
C LEU A 434 -23.55 16.92 21.58
N LEU A 435 -23.04 17.27 20.42
CA LEU A 435 -23.33 18.51 19.70
C LEU A 435 -23.93 18.18 18.32
N ILE A 436 -25.15 18.65 18.05
CA ILE A 436 -25.85 18.35 16.80
C ILE A 436 -26.31 19.65 16.12
N GLY A 437 -25.88 19.86 14.88
CA GLY A 437 -26.20 21.02 14.04
C GLY A 437 -25.46 22.30 14.44
N PHE A 438 -24.23 22.20 14.95
CA PHE A 438 -23.59 23.23 15.76
C PHE A 438 -23.15 24.51 15.01
N ASP A 439 -23.10 24.52 13.68
CA ASP A 439 -22.68 25.72 12.95
C ASP A 439 -23.77 26.34 12.07
N ASN A 440 -23.72 27.66 11.98
CA ASN A 440 -24.69 28.52 11.30
C ASN A 440 -24.71 28.32 9.78
N SER A 441 -23.67 27.71 9.22
CA SER A 441 -23.59 27.33 7.82
C SER A 441 -23.99 25.87 7.58
N SER A 442 -24.18 25.05 8.63
CA SER A 442 -24.44 23.62 8.50
C SER A 442 -25.77 23.33 7.81
N PRO A 443 -25.81 22.39 6.87
CA PRO A 443 -27.06 21.82 6.39
C PRO A 443 -27.79 21.03 7.50
N LEU A 444 -29.05 20.68 7.23
CA LEU A 444 -29.96 20.10 8.21
C LEU A 444 -29.55 18.67 8.63
N THR A 445 -29.50 18.38 9.93
CA THR A 445 -29.44 16.99 10.42
C THR A 445 -30.84 16.41 10.52
N THR A 446 -31.08 15.26 9.89
CA THR A 446 -32.41 14.62 9.86
C THR A 446 -32.39 13.22 10.47
N PHE A 447 -33.23 12.98 11.47
CA PHE A 447 -33.47 11.67 12.07
C PHE A 447 -34.86 11.16 11.66
N LEU A 448 -34.90 10.18 10.76
CA LEU A 448 -36.15 9.53 10.33
C LEU A 448 -36.50 8.34 11.22
N GLY A 449 -35.49 7.64 11.76
CA GLY A 449 -35.67 6.55 12.71
C GLY A 449 -35.76 7.01 14.17
N SER A 450 -36.04 6.07 15.07
CA SER A 450 -36.06 6.34 16.51
C SER A 450 -34.66 6.65 17.04
N VAL A 451 -34.55 7.61 17.96
CA VAL A 451 -33.28 8.05 18.57
C VAL A 451 -33.29 7.75 20.06
N THR A 452 -32.23 7.10 20.55
CA THR A 452 -32.00 6.87 21.99
C THR A 452 -30.64 7.42 22.39
N LEU A 453 -30.63 8.32 23.38
CA LEU A 453 -29.43 8.94 23.92
C LEU A 453 -29.26 8.49 25.37
N THR A 454 -28.13 7.86 25.69
CA THR A 454 -27.79 7.40 27.03
C THR A 454 -26.42 7.91 27.47
N GLY A 455 -26.39 8.75 28.49
CA GLY A 455 -25.15 9.18 29.14
C GLY A 455 -24.78 8.33 30.36
N LYS A 456 -23.54 8.46 30.83
CA LYS A 456 -23.07 7.92 32.12
C LYS A 456 -22.91 9.05 33.15
N SER A 457 -22.59 8.71 34.40
CA SER A 457 -22.40 9.67 35.50
C SER A 457 -20.90 9.97 35.70
N PRO A 458 -20.50 11.23 35.98
CA PRO A 458 -21.29 12.46 35.89
C PRO A 458 -21.92 12.67 34.51
N PHE A 459 -23.12 13.27 34.48
CA PHE A 459 -23.90 13.42 33.26
C PHE A 459 -23.14 14.21 32.19
N GLY A 460 -23.20 13.72 30.95
CA GLY A 460 -22.81 14.50 29.78
C GLY A 460 -23.84 15.56 29.41
N THR A 461 -23.49 16.42 28.46
CA THR A 461 -24.38 17.41 27.87
C THR A 461 -24.82 16.98 26.47
N ALA A 462 -26.07 17.27 26.12
CA ALA A 462 -26.57 17.14 24.75
C ALA A 462 -27.16 18.48 24.31
N THR A 463 -26.59 19.06 23.25
CA THR A 463 -26.97 20.35 22.69
C THR A 463 -27.51 20.15 21.27
N PHE A 464 -28.69 20.69 21.00
CA PHE A 464 -29.33 20.68 19.68
C PHE A 464 -29.57 22.11 19.24
N ILE A 465 -29.11 22.48 18.04
CA ILE A 465 -29.39 23.82 17.50
C ILE A 465 -30.79 23.85 16.89
N ASP A 466 -31.61 24.78 17.37
CA ASP A 466 -32.97 24.98 16.88
C ASP A 466 -32.99 25.30 15.39
N GLY A 467 -33.96 24.72 14.68
CA GLY A 467 -34.09 24.83 13.23
C GLY A 467 -33.02 24.08 12.40
N ARG A 468 -32.04 23.42 13.03
CA ARG A 468 -30.99 22.64 12.34
C ARG A 468 -31.09 21.13 12.54
N VAL A 469 -31.99 20.68 13.40
CA VAL A 469 -32.19 19.26 13.71
C VAL A 469 -33.67 18.92 13.56
N VAL A 470 -33.97 17.89 12.78
CA VAL A 470 -35.33 17.36 12.63
C VAL A 470 -35.41 15.95 13.18
N PHE A 471 -36.34 15.74 14.11
CA PHE A 471 -36.72 14.44 14.61
C PHE A 471 -38.12 14.08 14.10
N THR A 472 -38.24 12.98 13.37
CA THR A 472 -39.56 12.45 12.99
C THR A 472 -40.27 11.81 14.19
N ILE A 473 -39.49 11.28 15.13
CA ILE A 473 -39.96 10.70 16.40
C ILE A 473 -39.19 11.37 17.54
N PRO A 474 -39.84 11.89 18.60
CA PRO A 474 -39.14 12.50 19.72
C PRO A 474 -38.05 11.60 20.32
N PRO A 475 -36.83 12.11 20.58
CA PRO A 475 -35.73 11.30 21.08
C PRO A 475 -35.98 10.85 22.53
N VAL A 476 -35.55 9.63 22.87
CA VAL A 476 -35.52 9.14 24.24
C VAL A 476 -34.19 9.52 24.87
N VAL A 477 -34.21 10.44 25.84
CA VAL A 477 -33.00 10.94 26.50
C VAL A 477 -32.91 10.39 27.92
N LYS A 478 -31.79 9.75 28.24
CA LYS A 478 -31.48 9.21 29.56
C LYS A 478 -30.10 9.70 29.99
N LYS A 479 -30.01 10.30 31.19
CA LYS A 479 -28.73 10.67 31.83
C LYS A 479 -27.86 11.63 31.00
N PHE A 480 -28.50 12.48 30.20
CA PHE A 480 -27.90 13.68 29.63
C PHE A 480 -28.58 14.90 30.25
N GLN A 481 -27.81 15.96 30.46
CA GLN A 481 -28.38 17.29 30.64
C GLN A 481 -28.62 17.89 29.26
N LEU A 482 -29.86 18.31 29.00
CA LEU A 482 -30.19 19.05 27.78
C LEU A 482 -29.76 20.51 27.97
N ALA A 483 -28.99 21.03 27.02
CA ALA A 483 -28.49 22.39 27.00
C ALA A 483 -29.14 23.19 25.86
#